data_AF-A0A0Q8Q1T7-F1
#
_entry.id   AF-A0A0Q8Q1T7-F1
#
_cell.length_a   1.000
_cell.length_b   1.000
_cell.length_c   1.000
_cell.angle_alpha   90.00
_cell.angle_beta   90.00
_cell.angle_gamma   90.00
#
_symmetry.space_group_name_H-M   'P 1'
#
loop_
_entity.id
_entity.type
_entity.pdbx_description
1 polymer ?
#
loop_
_entity_poly.entity_id
_entity_poly.type
_entity_poly.pdbx_seq_one_letter_code
_entity_poly.pdbx_strand_id
1 'polypeptide(L)'
;MRIIIEARIEDNVGGSEPIQLVEFERADGDLKQLGLSLAEGKSLMYEAQRALVNAQAHGFVAASRTCLQCGATLSIKAKHTIRYRTVFGKVTIDSPQLRVCKCSQDTTSKSSA
;
A
#
# COMPACT_ATOMS: atom_id res chain seq x y z
N MET A 1 -0.14 12.21 29.98
CA MET A 1 -0.81 12.46 28.69
C MET A 1 -0.62 11.30 27.70
N ARG A 2 -1.72 10.80 27.10
CA ARG A 2 -1.70 9.79 26.03
C ARG A 2 -1.92 10.47 24.67
N ILE A 3 -1.10 10.11 23.67
CA ILE A 3 -1.14 10.69 22.32
C ILE A 3 -1.31 9.56 21.31
N ILE A 4 -2.30 9.66 20.43
CA ILE A 4 -2.54 8.72 19.34
C ILE A 4 -2.49 9.52 18.03
N ILE A 5 -1.76 9.00 17.04
CA ILE A 5 -1.73 9.56 15.70
C ILE A 5 -2.32 8.54 14.74
N GLU A 6 -3.37 8.95 14.05
CA GLU A 6 -4.08 8.13 13.07
C GLU A 6 -4.00 8.79 11.69
N ALA A 7 -4.03 7.97 10.65
CA ALA A 7 -4.16 8.41 9.27
C ALA A 7 -5.44 7.84 8.66
N ARG A 8 -6.09 8.62 7.80
CA ARG A 8 -7.17 8.16 6.94
C ARG A 8 -6.71 8.25 5.49
N ILE A 9 -6.85 7.16 4.75
CA ILE A 9 -6.58 7.12 3.31
C ILE A 9 -7.93 7.04 2.61
N GLU A 10 -8.35 8.12 2.00
CA GLU A 10 -9.62 8.19 1.28
C GLU A 10 -9.42 7.80 -0.18
N ASP A 11 -10.26 6.90 -0.67
CA ASP A 11 -10.45 6.63 -2.09
C ASP A 11 -11.82 7.19 -2.55
N ASN A 12 -12.12 7.05 -3.84
CA ASN A 12 -13.41 7.49 -4.39
C ASN A 12 -14.62 6.68 -3.88
N VAL A 13 -14.41 5.63 -3.09
CA VAL A 13 -15.46 4.77 -2.55
C VAL A 13 -15.93 5.26 -1.17
N GLY A 14 -15.12 6.08 -0.50
CA GLY A 14 -15.45 6.74 0.76
C GLY A 14 -15.48 5.77 1.96
N GLY A 15 -15.23 6.30 3.17
CA GLY A 15 -15.45 5.56 4.43
C GLY A 15 -14.30 4.67 4.91
N SER A 16 -13.04 5.08 4.73
CA SER A 16 -11.91 4.35 5.33
C SER A 16 -11.83 4.58 6.85
N GLU A 17 -11.84 3.48 7.61
CA GLU A 17 -11.54 3.50 9.04
C GLU A 17 -10.13 4.09 9.28
N PRO A 18 -9.96 4.93 10.32
CA PRO A 18 -8.65 5.47 10.66
C PRO A 18 -7.66 4.35 10.98
N ILE A 19 -6.45 4.49 10.45
CA ILE A 19 -5.33 3.59 10.68
C ILE A 19 -4.49 4.23 11.78
N GLN A 20 -4.48 3.62 12.97
CA GLN A 20 -3.55 4.02 14.02
C GLN A 20 -2.11 3.78 13.55
N LEU A 21 -1.32 4.86 13.46
CA LEU A 21 0.08 4.80 13.07
C LEU A 21 0.96 4.54 14.28
N VAL A 22 0.76 5.31 15.34
CA VAL A 22 1.57 5.25 16.57
C VAL A 22 0.76 5.71 17.77
N GLU A 23 1.23 5.29 18.94
CA GLU A 23 0.71 5.71 20.22
C GLU A 23 1.87 5.94 21.19
N PHE A 24 1.78 7.02 21.96
CA PHE A 24 2.80 7.42 22.92
C PHE A 24 2.17 7.78 24.26
N GLU A 25 2.88 7.43 25.34
CA GLU A 25 2.58 7.91 26.68
C GLU A 25 3.64 8.92 27.15
N ARG A 26 3.18 9.92 27.90
CA ARG A 26 3.97 11.02 28.41
C ARG A 26 3.62 11.33 29.86
N ALA A 27 4.61 11.69 30.65
CA ALA A 27 4.39 12.25 31.98
C ALA A 27 3.98 13.72 31.84
N ASP A 28 3.04 14.18 32.65
CA ASP A 28 2.57 15.57 32.57
C ASP A 28 3.65 16.52 33.13
N GLY A 29 3.90 17.62 32.41
CA GLY A 29 4.83 18.67 32.85
C GLY A 29 6.31 18.47 32.52
N ASP A 30 6.70 17.40 31.82
CA ASP A 30 8.09 17.20 31.40
C ASP A 30 8.41 17.90 30.07
N LEU A 31 9.08 19.05 30.12
CA LEU A 31 9.51 19.80 28.94
C LEU A 31 10.47 19.03 28.03
N LYS A 32 11.19 18.02 28.55
CA LYS A 32 12.09 17.18 27.72
C LYS A 32 11.31 16.28 26.76
N GLN A 33 10.03 16.08 27.01
CA GLN A 33 9.14 15.26 26.21
C GLN A 33 8.32 16.07 25.20
N LEU A 34 8.66 17.35 25.00
CA LEU A 34 8.06 18.18 23.96
C LEU A 34 8.40 17.65 22.57
N GLY A 35 7.36 17.42 21.77
CA GLY A 35 7.47 16.90 20.41
C GLY A 35 7.80 15.41 20.36
N LEU A 36 8.27 14.98 19.19
CA LEU A 36 8.71 13.60 18.96
C LEU A 36 10.23 13.52 19.10
N SER A 37 10.70 12.47 19.78
CA SER A 37 12.09 12.06 19.65
C SER A 37 12.39 11.61 18.23
N LEU A 38 13.67 11.56 17.86
CA LEU A 38 14.08 11.06 16.55
C LEU A 38 13.61 9.61 16.30
N ALA A 39 13.59 8.78 17.34
CA ALA A 39 13.13 7.40 17.25
C ALA A 39 11.61 7.35 16.96
N GLU A 40 10.83 8.17 17.66
CA GLU A 40 9.37 8.24 17.48
C GLU A 40 9.00 8.84 16.13
N GLY A 41 9.69 9.90 15.70
CA GLY A 41 9.50 10.48 14.37
C GLY A 41 9.80 9.47 13.25
N LYS A 42 10.88 8.68 13.39
CA LYS A 42 11.18 7.59 12.45
C LYS A 42 10.12 6.50 12.46
N SER A 43 9.63 6.12 13.65
CA SER A 43 8.56 5.12 13.80
C SER A 43 7.27 5.59 13.13
N LEU A 44 6.83 6.82 13.44
CA LEU A 44 5.65 7.43 12.83
C LEU A 44 5.76 7.47 11.31
N MET A 45 6.90 7.92 10.78
CA MET A 45 7.09 8.00 9.33
C MET A 45 7.17 6.62 8.67
N TYR A 46 7.75 5.62 9.34
CA TYR A 46 7.74 4.25 8.85
C TYR A 46 6.31 3.70 8.76
N GLU A 47 5.50 3.88 9.80
CA GLU A 47 4.11 3.42 9.87
C GLU A 47 3.25 4.11 8.80
N ALA A 48 3.43 5.42 8.62
CA ALA A 48 2.79 6.19 7.55
C ALA A 48 3.17 5.66 6.15
N GLN A 49 4.46 5.40 5.90
CA GLN A 49 4.92 4.82 4.64
C GLN A 49 4.37 3.43 4.41
N ARG A 50 4.29 2.58 5.45
CA ARG A 50 3.70 1.25 5.34
C ARG A 50 2.24 1.35 4.88
N ALA A 51 1.44 2.19 5.53
CA ALA A 51 0.03 2.37 5.19
C ALA A 51 -0.15 2.89 3.76
N LEU A 52 0.56 3.98 3.40
CA LEU A 52 0.45 4.61 2.09
C LEU A 52 0.87 3.67 0.96
N VAL A 53 2.03 3.03 1.09
CA VAL A 53 2.58 2.16 0.05
C VAL A 53 1.71 0.92 -0.14
N ASN A 54 1.12 0.35 0.92
CA ASN A 54 0.19 -0.77 0.78
C ASN A 54 -1.13 -0.36 0.10
N ALA A 55 -1.70 0.79 0.47
CA ALA A 55 -2.92 1.29 -0.17
C ALA A 55 -2.69 1.53 -1.68
N GLN A 56 -1.58 2.16 -2.04
CA GLN A 56 -1.20 2.38 -3.44
C GLN A 56 -0.96 1.07 -4.19
N ALA A 57 -0.24 0.12 -3.59
CA ALA A 57 -0.01 -1.20 -4.20
C ALA A 57 -1.32 -1.95 -4.44
N HIS A 58 -2.25 -1.90 -3.48
CA HIS A 58 -3.58 -2.48 -3.64
C HIS A 58 -4.35 -1.83 -4.81
N GLY A 59 -4.38 -0.51 -4.88
CA GLY A 59 -4.99 0.22 -5.98
C GLY A 59 -4.39 -0.13 -7.34
N PHE A 60 -3.05 -0.22 -7.42
CA PHE A 60 -2.36 -0.62 -8.64
C PHE A 60 -2.70 -2.05 -9.07
N VAL A 61 -2.73 -2.99 -8.13
CA VAL A 61 -3.13 -4.38 -8.41
C VAL A 61 -4.57 -4.42 -8.89
N ALA A 62 -5.49 -3.72 -8.22
CA ALA A 62 -6.90 -3.67 -8.62
C ALA A 62 -7.07 -3.12 -10.05
N ALA A 63 -6.39 -2.02 -10.38
CA ALA A 63 -6.39 -1.46 -11.73
C ALA A 63 -5.78 -2.42 -12.77
N SER A 64 -4.73 -3.15 -12.40
CA SER A 64 -4.04 -4.11 -13.27
C SER A 64 -4.83 -5.39 -13.53
N ARG A 65 -5.90 -5.65 -12.77
CA ARG A 65 -6.75 -6.84 -12.94
C ARG A 65 -7.72 -6.75 -14.11
N THR A 66 -7.69 -5.69 -14.90
CA THR A 66 -8.54 -5.54 -16.08
C THR A 66 -7.68 -5.57 -17.34
N CYS A 67 -8.03 -6.42 -18.31
CA CYS A 67 -7.35 -6.44 -19.59
C CYS A 67 -7.59 -5.13 -20.35
N LEU A 68 -6.52 -4.43 -20.75
CA LEU A 68 -6.61 -3.18 -21.50
C LEU A 68 -7.17 -3.35 -22.93
N GLN A 69 -7.25 -4.57 -23.46
CA GLN A 69 -7.71 -4.85 -24.82
C GLN A 69 -9.20 -5.20 -24.89
N CYS A 70 -9.66 -6.10 -24.00
CA CYS A 70 -11.04 -6.60 -24.02
C CYS A 70 -11.84 -6.31 -22.74
N GLY A 71 -11.24 -5.65 -21.75
CA GLY A 71 -11.90 -5.33 -20.48
C GLY A 71 -12.11 -6.53 -19.54
N ALA A 72 -11.68 -7.74 -19.92
CA ALA A 72 -11.89 -8.92 -19.09
C ALA A 72 -11.07 -8.89 -17.80
N THR A 73 -11.68 -9.33 -16.69
CA THR A 73 -10.99 -9.47 -15.41
C THR A 73 -9.98 -10.61 -15.44
N LEU A 74 -8.72 -10.30 -15.12
CA LEU A 74 -7.62 -11.25 -15.02
C LEU A 74 -7.65 -12.01 -13.70
N SER A 75 -7.38 -13.31 -13.78
CA SER A 75 -7.23 -14.18 -12.60
C SER A 75 -5.81 -14.10 -12.04
N ILE A 76 -5.70 -14.28 -10.72
CA ILE A 76 -4.40 -14.37 -10.05
C ILE A 76 -3.83 -15.78 -10.29
N LYS A 77 -2.63 -15.85 -10.84
CA LYS A 77 -1.86 -17.07 -11.03
C LYS A 77 -1.18 -17.51 -9.74
N ALA A 78 -0.55 -16.56 -9.05
CA ALA A 78 0.17 -16.81 -7.81
C ALA A 78 0.18 -15.54 -6.95
N LYS A 79 0.22 -15.73 -5.63
CA LYS A 79 0.35 -14.64 -4.66
C LYS A 79 1.81 -14.60 -4.18
N HIS A 80 2.42 -13.44 -4.28
CA HIS A 80 3.76 -13.18 -3.78
C HIS A 80 3.79 -11.83 -3.08
N THR A 81 4.81 -11.62 -2.26
CA THR A 81 5.11 -10.33 -1.66
C THR A 81 6.51 -9.88 -2.05
N ILE A 82 6.72 -8.57 -2.11
CA ILE A 82 8.04 -7.98 -2.34
C ILE A 82 8.38 -6.98 -1.24
N ARG A 83 9.68 -6.71 -1.07
CA ARG A 83 10.18 -5.72 -0.12
C ARG A 83 10.47 -4.40 -0.84
N TYR A 84 9.61 -3.42 -0.63
CA TYR A 84 9.80 -2.05 -1.07
C TYR A 84 10.66 -1.29 -0.05
N ARG A 85 11.71 -0.60 -0.50
CA ARG A 85 12.63 0.13 0.39
C ARG A 85 12.28 1.62 0.35
N THR A 86 11.95 2.19 1.51
CA THR A 86 11.81 3.63 1.71
C THR A 86 12.97 4.13 2.57
N VAL A 87 13.15 5.45 2.62
CA VAL A 87 14.15 6.07 3.53
C VAL A 87 13.82 5.86 5.01
N PHE A 88 12.56 5.51 5.32
CA PHE A 88 12.07 5.28 6.68
C PHE A 88 12.01 3.79 7.05
N GLY A 89 12.20 2.87 6.09
CA GLY A 89 12.28 1.44 6.37
C GLY A 89 11.86 0.57 5.19
N LYS A 90 11.78 -0.74 5.42
CA LYS A 90 11.39 -1.71 4.39
C LYS A 90 9.93 -2.09 4.58
N VAL A 91 9.10 -1.84 3.57
CA VAL A 91 7.67 -2.17 3.55
C VAL A 91 7.48 -3.44 2.73
N THR A 92 6.76 -4.41 3.28
CA THR A 92 6.30 -5.57 2.50
C THR A 92 5.00 -5.18 1.80
N ILE A 93 4.91 -5.44 0.49
CA ILE A 93 3.71 -5.22 -0.31
C ILE A 93 3.30 -6.48 -1.07
N ASP A 94 2.00 -6.62 -1.30
CA ASP A 94 1.45 -7.65 -2.16
C ASP A 94 1.78 -7.38 -3.63
N SER A 95 2.30 -8.40 -4.31
CA SER A 95 2.64 -8.38 -5.74
C SER A 95 2.16 -9.67 -6.40
N PRO A 96 0.84 -9.84 -6.60
CA PRO A 96 0.30 -11.04 -7.22
C PRO A 96 0.70 -11.11 -8.70
N GLN A 97 1.01 -12.32 -9.15
CA GLN A 97 1.20 -12.59 -10.57
C GLN A 97 -0.16 -12.81 -11.22
N LEU A 98 -0.52 -12.01 -12.22
CA LEU A 98 -1.76 -12.15 -12.98
C LEU A 98 -1.57 -13.09 -14.18
N ARG A 99 -2.64 -13.79 -14.58
CA ARG A 99 -2.64 -14.54 -15.85
C ARG A 99 -2.75 -13.60 -17.04
N VAL A 100 -2.11 -13.96 -18.14
CA VAL A 100 -2.29 -13.29 -19.44
C VAL A 100 -3.73 -13.50 -19.91
N CYS A 101 -4.31 -12.47 -20.51
CA CYS A 101 -5.65 -12.59 -21.09
C CYS A 101 -5.64 -13.50 -22.32
N LYS A 102 -6.71 -14.27 -22.52
CA LYS A 102 -6.87 -15.12 -23.71
C LYS A 102 -6.89 -14.32 -25.01
N CYS A 103 -7.45 -13.10 -24.99
CA CYS A 103 -7.51 -12.24 -26.19
C CYS A 103 -6.12 -11.84 -26.72
N SER A 104 -5.09 -11.85 -25.88
CA SER A 104 -3.70 -11.58 -26.26
C SER A 104 -3.00 -12.81 -26.86
N GLN A 105 -3.60 -14.00 -26.75
CA GLN A 105 -3.10 -15.21 -27.39
C GLN A 105 -3.66 -15.39 -28.81
N ASP A 106 -4.84 -14.80 -29.08
CA ASP A 106 -5.47 -14.82 -30.41
C ASP A 106 -4.82 -13.82 -31.39
N THR A 107 -4.09 -12.82 -30.90
CA THR A 107 -3.40 -11.84 -31.76
C THR A 107 -2.08 -12.36 -32.34
N THR A 108 -1.46 -13.37 -31.73
CA THR A 108 -0.22 -13.99 -32.23
C THR A 108 -0.45 -15.12 -33.23
N SER A 109 -1.70 -15.59 -33.42
CA SER A 109 -2.04 -16.62 -34.41
C SER A 109 -2.65 -16.08 -35.71
N LYS A 110 -2.80 -14.75 -35.87
CA LYS A 110 -3.44 -14.12 -37.05
C LYS A 110 -2.56 -13.16 -37.85
N SER A 111 -1.23 -13.24 -37.72
CA SER A 111 -0.29 -12.58 -38.66
C SER A 111 0.50 -13.63 -39.44
N SER A 112 -0.16 -14.27 -40.41
CA SER A 112 0.49 -15.00 -41.51
C SER A 112 -0.42 -14.86 -42.72
N ALA A 113 -0.23 -13.75 -43.44
CA ALA A 113 -0.72 -13.52 -44.79
C ALA A 113 0.51 -13.52 -45.71
#